data_AF-A0AAP0JNY2-F1
#
_entry.id   AF-A0AAP0JNY2-F1
#
_cell.length_a   1.000
_cell.length_b   1.000
_cell.length_c   1.000
_cell.angle_alpha   90.00
_cell.angle_beta   90.00
_cell.angle_gamma   90.00
#
_symmetry.space_group_name_H-M   'P 1'
#
loop_
_entity.id
_entity.type
_entity.pdbx_description
1 polymer ?
#
loop_
_entity_poly.entity_id
_entity_poly.type
_entity_poly.pdbx_seq_one_letter_code
_entity_poly.pdbx_strand_id
1 'polypeptide(L)'
;MDQIIRWSVAALLGLIFVGLAFNRISRTATESGLPYSLFGDIQDSVIGTVDGLWPWIRTRPVAPTPNQTTPHHHHRQFVPLSPNLTTCHLSYSRQVLPVYCCPPKPESEEPFIDFEFPDPETHRVRIRRPVHKLDRAFISKYQKALAKMKSLPLNDPRNFMRQANIHCIFCTGAYNQMHSNSPLNVHRSWLFFPFHRMMIYFHERILASFMDDGDDFALPYWNWDNPEGMLLPKMYMNGSFFDTERDQSHVYPSVADINFGGVESGLSDKDQIETNLRFMYHQMISGAKRTELFMGCVYRSGENGSCNGPGTIELAPHNALHTWVGSNLNPQRENMGTFYAAARDPVFYAHHSNIDRLWEVWRELNEHKLDIHYPEWLDSHFFSTTRS
;
A
#
# COMPACT_ATOMS: atom_id res chain seq x y z
N MET A 1 -9.48 8.84 -47.34
CA MET A 1 -9.68 7.54 -46.67
C MET A 1 -8.38 6.72 -46.62
N ASP A 2 -7.56 6.72 -47.68
CA ASP A 2 -6.32 5.91 -47.75
C ASP A 2 -5.17 6.33 -46.82
N GLN A 3 -5.09 7.60 -46.42
CA GLN A 3 -3.95 8.08 -45.61
C GLN A 3 -4.07 7.66 -44.14
N ILE A 4 -5.29 7.70 -43.58
CA ILE A 4 -5.58 7.27 -42.21
C ILE A 4 -5.36 5.77 -42.05
N ILE A 5 -5.78 4.97 -43.04
CA ILE A 5 -5.55 3.52 -43.04
C ILE A 5 -4.05 3.20 -43.08
N ARG A 6 -3.25 3.94 -43.85
CA ARG A 6 -1.78 3.78 -43.88
C ARG A 6 -1.11 4.12 -42.55
N TRP A 7 -1.55 5.18 -41.86
CA TRP A 7 -1.04 5.53 -40.53
C TRP A 7 -1.42 4.50 -39.47
N SER A 8 -2.66 3.99 -39.51
CA SER A 8 -3.11 2.94 -38.59
C SER A 8 -2.37 1.62 -38.79
N VAL A 9 -2.11 1.23 -40.05
CA VAL A 9 -1.33 0.01 -40.37
C VAL A 9 0.14 0.17 -39.99
N ALA A 10 0.74 1.35 -40.19
CA ALA A 10 2.11 1.64 -39.76
C ALA A 10 2.26 1.64 -38.23
N ALA A 11 1.27 2.17 -37.50
CA ALA A 11 1.25 2.12 -36.03
C ALA A 11 1.08 0.68 -35.51
N LEU A 12 0.23 -0.11 -36.15
CA LEU A 12 0.03 -1.52 -35.80
C LEU A 12 1.29 -2.36 -36.07
N LEU A 13 1.95 -2.14 -37.22
CA LEU A 13 3.21 -2.79 -37.54
C LEU A 13 4.34 -2.35 -36.61
N GLY A 14 4.37 -1.07 -36.21
CA GLY A 14 5.30 -0.56 -35.20
C GLY A 14 5.13 -1.25 -33.85
N LEU A 15 3.88 -1.42 -33.38
CA LEU A 15 3.57 -2.13 -32.15
C LEU A 15 3.93 -3.63 -32.22
N ILE A 16 3.75 -4.27 -33.38
CA ILE A 16 4.14 -5.67 -33.60
C ILE A 16 5.66 -5.82 -33.60
N PHE A 17 6.41 -4.91 -34.24
CA PHE A 17 7.88 -4.95 -34.23
C PHE A 17 8.45 -4.67 -32.84
N VAL A 18 7.83 -3.77 -32.08
CA VAL A 18 8.14 -3.56 -30.66
C VAL A 18 7.88 -4.85 -29.90
N GLY A 19 6.69 -5.45 -30.01
CA GLY A 19 6.35 -6.72 -29.36
C GLY A 19 7.30 -7.89 -29.69
N LEU A 20 7.73 -8.02 -30.94
CA LEU A 20 8.68 -9.06 -31.37
C LEU A 20 10.10 -8.80 -30.87
N ALA A 21 10.54 -7.53 -30.80
CA ALA A 21 11.81 -7.16 -30.19
C ALA A 21 11.82 -7.44 -28.68
N PHE A 22 10.71 -7.13 -27.98
CA PHE A 22 10.50 -7.45 -26.57
C PHE A 22 10.50 -8.96 -26.31
N ASN A 23 9.89 -9.77 -27.18
CA ASN A 23 9.86 -11.22 -27.04
C ASN A 23 11.25 -11.87 -27.21
N ARG A 24 12.12 -11.27 -28.04
CA ARG A 24 13.51 -11.71 -28.23
C ARG A 24 14.43 -11.33 -27.06
N ILE A 25 14.17 -10.19 -26.42
CA ILE A 25 14.86 -9.75 -25.19
C ILE A 25 14.38 -10.58 -23.98
N SER A 26 13.08 -10.89 -23.90
CA SER A 26 12.52 -11.74 -22.83
C SER A 26 13.10 -13.15 -22.84
N ARG A 27 13.32 -13.76 -24.02
CA ARG A 27 13.94 -15.09 -24.14
C ARG A 27 15.40 -15.13 -23.68
N THR A 28 16.14 -14.02 -23.82
CA THR A 28 17.53 -13.92 -23.37
C THR A 28 17.62 -13.60 -21.88
N ALA A 29 16.63 -12.90 -21.31
CA ALA A 29 16.51 -12.68 -19.87
C ALA A 29 16.11 -13.94 -19.08
N THR A 30 15.27 -14.82 -19.65
CA THR A 30 14.87 -16.09 -19.00
C THR A 30 16.03 -17.08 -18.83
N GLU A 31 17.11 -16.95 -19.60
CA GLU A 31 18.31 -17.80 -19.47
C GLU A 31 19.32 -17.27 -18.43
N SER A 32 19.14 -16.06 -17.87
CA SER A 32 20.15 -15.38 -17.04
C SER A 32 19.74 -15.01 -15.60
N GLY A 33 18.54 -15.40 -15.13
CA GLY A 33 18.21 -15.38 -13.70
C GLY A 33 18.20 -14.01 -13.00
N LEU A 34 17.91 -12.91 -13.71
CA LEU A 34 17.81 -11.56 -13.13
C LEU A 34 16.42 -11.28 -12.51
N PRO A 35 16.30 -10.51 -11.40
CA PRO A 35 15.04 -10.28 -10.71
C PRO A 35 14.11 -9.33 -11.47
N TYR A 36 12.83 -9.74 -11.51
CA TYR A 36 11.72 -9.09 -12.20
C TYR A 36 11.09 -7.99 -11.33
N SER A 37 11.23 -6.71 -11.71
CA SER A 37 10.41 -5.64 -11.09
C SER A 37 9.87 -4.59 -12.06
N LEU A 38 10.44 -4.42 -13.26
CA LEU A 38 9.86 -3.54 -14.30
C LEU A 38 9.21 -4.31 -15.45
N PHE A 39 9.70 -5.51 -15.76
CA PHE A 39 9.28 -6.27 -16.95
C PHE A 39 7.95 -7.02 -16.77
N GLY A 40 7.62 -7.45 -15.55
CA GLY A 40 6.33 -8.08 -15.25
C GLY A 40 5.16 -7.11 -15.41
N ASP A 41 5.30 -5.89 -14.85
CA ASP A 41 4.23 -4.88 -14.87
C ASP A 41 3.96 -4.31 -16.28
N ILE A 42 4.97 -4.25 -17.16
CA ILE A 42 4.77 -3.86 -18.58
C ILE A 42 4.03 -4.97 -19.34
N GLN A 43 4.34 -6.24 -19.08
CA GLN A 43 3.69 -7.36 -19.76
C GLN A 43 2.20 -7.46 -19.38
N ASP A 44 1.86 -7.24 -18.11
CA ASP A 44 0.48 -7.22 -17.62
C ASP A 44 -0.30 -5.99 -18.13
N SER A 45 0.35 -4.83 -18.25
CA SER A 45 -0.25 -3.63 -18.86
C SER A 45 -0.53 -3.80 -20.36
N VAL A 46 0.34 -4.49 -21.10
CA VAL A 46 0.16 -4.72 -22.54
C VAL A 46 -0.91 -5.79 -22.80
N ILE A 47 -0.95 -6.87 -22.01
CA ILE A 47 -1.99 -7.91 -22.13
C ILE A 47 -3.38 -7.35 -21.78
N GLY A 48 -3.51 -6.55 -20.72
CA GLY A 48 -4.77 -5.89 -20.35
C GLY A 48 -5.31 -4.92 -21.41
N THR A 49 -4.42 -4.33 -22.22
CA THR A 49 -4.82 -3.44 -23.33
C THR A 49 -5.34 -4.23 -24.54
N VAL A 50 -4.83 -5.45 -24.77
CA VAL A 50 -5.23 -6.29 -25.91
C VAL A 50 -6.58 -6.98 -25.65
N ASP A 51 -6.86 -7.41 -24.42
CA ASP A 51 -8.14 -8.03 -24.05
C ASP A 51 -9.31 -7.04 -24.03
N GLY A 52 -9.05 -5.76 -23.72
CA GLY A 52 -10.06 -4.69 -23.77
C GLY A 52 -10.47 -4.24 -25.18
N LEU A 53 -9.67 -4.55 -26.21
CA LEU A 53 -9.92 -4.16 -27.61
C LEU A 53 -10.63 -5.24 -28.43
N TRP A 54 -10.61 -6.50 -27.98
CA TRP A 54 -11.18 -7.63 -28.72
C TRP A 54 -12.72 -7.60 -28.93
N PRO A 55 -13.55 -7.01 -28.04
CA PRO A 55 -15.00 -6.94 -28.26
C PRO A 55 -15.43 -5.97 -29.37
N TRP A 56 -14.57 -5.04 -29.80
CA TRP A 56 -14.94 -3.96 -30.74
C TRP A 56 -14.80 -4.33 -32.22
N ILE A 57 -14.26 -5.52 -32.55
CA ILE A 57 -13.92 -5.90 -33.93
C ILE A 57 -14.97 -6.82 -34.59
N ARG A 58 -16.02 -7.27 -33.89
CA ARG A 58 -17.05 -8.14 -34.48
C ARG A 58 -18.49 -7.77 -34.14
N THR A 59 -19.00 -6.69 -34.73
CA THR A 59 -20.45 -6.59 -35.03
C THR A 59 -20.67 -5.73 -36.27
N ARG A 60 -21.29 -6.29 -37.32
CA ARG A 60 -21.82 -5.53 -38.47
C ARG A 60 -23.04 -4.71 -38.04
N PRO A 61 -23.33 -3.53 -38.65
CA PRO A 61 -24.48 -2.74 -38.27
C PRO A 61 -25.77 -3.35 -38.83
N VAL A 62 -26.74 -3.64 -37.95
CA VAL A 62 -28.13 -3.90 -38.31
C VAL A 62 -28.90 -2.59 -38.14
N ALA A 63 -29.71 -2.21 -39.13
CA ALA A 63 -30.47 -0.97 -39.14
C ALA A 63 -31.53 -0.92 -38.01
N PRO A 64 -31.89 0.28 -37.50
CA PRO A 64 -32.78 0.39 -36.35
C PRO A 64 -34.25 0.22 -36.74
N THR A 65 -34.99 -0.61 -36.02
CA THR A 65 -36.46 -0.63 -35.99
C THR A 65 -36.98 0.40 -35.00
N PRO A 66 -38.03 1.18 -35.33
CA PRO A 66 -38.55 2.22 -34.45
C PRO A 66 -39.58 1.63 -33.49
N ASN A 67 -39.16 1.32 -32.26
CA ASN A 67 -39.96 1.43 -31.03
C ASN A 67 -39.20 0.79 -29.87
N GLN A 68 -38.35 1.56 -29.20
CA GLN A 68 -38.05 1.32 -27.79
C GLN A 68 -38.08 2.65 -27.04
N THR A 69 -39.03 2.72 -26.14
CA THR A 69 -39.21 3.70 -25.08
C THR A 69 -37.87 4.04 -24.42
N THR A 70 -37.64 5.34 -24.21
CA THR A 70 -36.54 5.93 -23.45
C THR A 70 -36.23 5.15 -22.17
N PRO A 71 -34.98 4.73 -21.91
CA PRO A 71 -34.63 4.17 -20.62
C PRO A 71 -34.63 5.28 -19.57
N HIS A 72 -35.40 5.07 -18.51
CA HIS A 72 -35.33 5.87 -17.29
C HIS A 72 -33.89 5.97 -16.80
N HIS A 73 -33.48 7.18 -16.43
CA HIS A 73 -32.22 7.41 -15.72
C HIS A 73 -32.23 6.61 -14.40
N HIS A 74 -31.62 5.42 -14.41
CA HIS A 74 -31.22 4.77 -13.18
C HIS A 74 -30.14 5.64 -12.55
N HIS A 75 -30.47 6.31 -11.45
CA HIS A 75 -29.47 6.76 -10.49
C HIS A 75 -28.62 5.53 -10.15
N ARG A 76 -27.37 5.49 -10.61
CA ARG A 76 -26.41 4.47 -10.15
C ARG A 76 -26.27 4.69 -8.65
N GLN A 77 -26.89 3.82 -7.86
CA GLN A 77 -26.72 3.84 -6.42
C GLN A 77 -25.27 3.46 -6.15
N PHE A 78 -24.53 4.42 -5.61
CA PHE A 78 -23.14 4.23 -5.24
C PHE A 78 -23.08 3.36 -3.98
N VAL A 79 -22.25 2.31 -4.02
CA VAL A 79 -22.07 1.37 -2.90
C VAL A 79 -20.66 1.56 -2.36
N PRO A 80 -20.49 2.06 -1.12
CA PRO A 80 -19.18 2.24 -0.52
C PRO A 80 -18.49 0.89 -0.26
N LEU A 81 -17.17 0.89 -0.30
CA LEU A 81 -16.37 -0.29 0.01
C LEU A 81 -16.25 -0.48 1.53
N SER A 82 -16.54 -1.69 1.97
CA SER A 82 -16.36 -2.13 3.35
C SER A 82 -16.15 -3.64 3.38
N PRO A 83 -15.44 -4.19 4.38
CA PRO A 83 -15.28 -5.62 4.50
C PRO A 83 -16.55 -6.28 5.01
N ASN A 84 -16.83 -7.48 4.51
CA ASN A 84 -17.82 -8.38 5.09
C ASN A 84 -17.19 -9.16 6.26
N LEU A 85 -17.40 -8.70 7.49
CA LEU A 85 -16.84 -9.33 8.69
C LEU A 85 -17.43 -10.70 9.05
N THR A 86 -18.47 -11.16 8.34
CA THR A 86 -18.94 -12.55 8.43
C THR A 86 -18.11 -13.50 7.58
N THR A 87 -17.32 -12.95 6.65
CA THR A 87 -16.43 -13.71 5.79
C THR A 87 -15.01 -13.60 6.32
N CYS A 88 -14.30 -14.71 6.36
CA CYS A 88 -12.85 -14.71 6.34
C CYS A 88 -12.38 -16.05 5.81
N HIS A 89 -11.53 -16.03 4.78
CA HIS A 89 -11.09 -17.26 4.13
C HIS A 89 -9.60 -17.26 3.86
N LEU A 90 -9.12 -18.42 3.41
CA LEU A 90 -7.77 -18.57 2.88
C LEU A 90 -7.57 -17.57 1.73
N SER A 91 -6.42 -16.91 1.76
CA SER A 91 -6.01 -15.91 0.79
C SER A 91 -4.64 -16.26 0.22
N TYR A 92 -4.08 -15.41 -0.63
CA TYR A 92 -2.79 -15.66 -1.27
C TYR A 92 -1.84 -14.48 -1.09
N SER A 93 -0.56 -14.79 -0.92
CA SER A 93 0.50 -13.82 -1.15
C SER A 93 0.64 -13.50 -2.65
N ARG A 94 1.45 -12.50 -2.99
CA ARG A 94 1.73 -12.12 -4.39
C ARG A 94 2.28 -13.28 -5.24
N GLN A 95 2.91 -14.29 -4.65
CA GLN A 95 3.48 -15.44 -5.38
C GLN A 95 2.67 -16.72 -5.20
N VAL A 96 1.35 -16.62 -5.00
CA VAL A 96 0.40 -17.76 -4.88
C VAL A 96 0.64 -18.64 -3.64
N LEU A 97 1.47 -18.20 -2.67
CA LEU A 97 1.58 -18.89 -1.38
C LEU A 97 0.26 -18.75 -0.61
N PRO A 98 -0.38 -19.85 -0.16
CA PRO A 98 -1.56 -19.77 0.69
C PRO A 98 -1.26 -19.07 2.02
N VAL A 99 -2.12 -18.14 2.41
CA VAL A 99 -2.00 -17.33 3.62
C VAL A 99 -3.35 -17.34 4.36
N TYR A 100 -3.30 -17.65 5.65
CA TYR A 100 -4.48 -17.61 6.52
C TYR A 100 -4.25 -16.63 7.67
N CYS A 101 -5.01 -15.54 7.66
CA CYS A 101 -4.87 -14.44 8.63
C CYS A 101 -6.15 -14.17 9.40
N CYS A 102 -7.13 -15.07 9.30
CA CYS A 102 -8.41 -14.87 9.92
C CYS A 102 -8.33 -14.85 11.45
N PRO A 103 -9.17 -14.01 12.07
CA PRO A 103 -9.33 -14.04 13.52
C PRO A 103 -9.92 -15.38 13.98
N PRO A 104 -9.70 -15.76 15.26
CA PRO A 104 -10.17 -17.04 15.80
C PRO A 104 -11.70 -17.13 15.90
N LYS A 105 -12.40 -16.00 15.83
CA LYS A 105 -13.86 -15.90 15.74
C LYS A 105 -14.22 -14.87 14.68
N PRO A 106 -15.39 -14.98 14.03
CA PRO A 106 -15.89 -13.94 13.14
C PRO A 106 -15.98 -12.60 13.88
N GLU A 107 -15.36 -11.55 13.35
CA GLU A 107 -15.38 -10.22 13.97
C GLU A 107 -16.78 -9.57 13.90
N SER A 108 -17.68 -10.13 13.08
CA SER A 108 -19.11 -9.76 13.08
C SER A 108 -19.87 -10.13 14.35
N GLU A 109 -19.29 -10.99 15.21
CA GLU A 109 -19.86 -11.31 16.53
C GLU A 109 -19.49 -10.28 17.60
N GLU A 110 -18.52 -9.42 17.34
CA GLU A 110 -18.06 -8.39 18.28
C GLU A 110 -18.94 -7.13 18.17
N PRO A 111 -19.18 -6.41 19.29
CA PRO A 111 -19.96 -5.18 19.27
C PRO A 111 -19.23 -4.10 18.45
N PHE A 112 -19.93 -3.52 17.47
CA PHE A 112 -19.41 -2.41 16.69
C PHE A 112 -19.70 -1.08 17.38
N ILE A 113 -18.69 -0.21 17.38
CA ILE A 113 -18.80 1.16 17.86
C ILE A 113 -18.38 2.04 16.69
N ASP A 114 -19.27 2.95 16.30
CA ASP A 114 -18.94 3.94 15.28
C ASP A 114 -17.79 4.81 15.77
N PHE A 115 -16.88 5.17 14.86
CA PHE A 115 -15.72 5.97 15.22
C PHE A 115 -16.15 7.36 15.71
N GLU A 116 -15.71 7.70 16.92
CA GLU A 116 -15.82 9.04 17.47
C GLU A 116 -14.45 9.73 17.48
N PHE A 117 -14.41 10.97 16.99
CA PHE A 117 -13.20 11.77 17.05
C PHE A 117 -12.81 12.04 18.51
N PRO A 118 -11.51 12.00 18.85
CA PRO A 118 -11.04 12.44 20.17
C PRO A 118 -11.48 13.88 20.42
N ASP A 119 -12.08 14.12 21.57
CA ASP A 119 -12.52 15.45 21.96
C ASP A 119 -11.32 16.42 22.05
N PRO A 120 -11.34 17.52 21.28
CA PRO A 120 -10.22 18.47 21.21
C PRO A 120 -10.00 19.24 22.52
N GLU A 121 -10.97 19.30 23.43
CA GLU A 121 -10.79 19.94 24.75
C GLU A 121 -10.00 19.06 25.70
N THR A 122 -10.14 17.74 25.57
CA THR A 122 -9.51 16.75 26.45
C THR A 122 -8.26 16.10 25.85
N HIS A 123 -8.09 16.14 24.52
CA HIS A 123 -6.96 15.52 23.83
C HIS A 123 -6.06 16.55 23.17
N ARG A 124 -4.76 16.48 23.48
CA ARG A 124 -3.74 17.27 22.79
C ARG A 124 -3.37 16.64 21.46
N VAL A 125 -2.96 17.49 20.52
CA VAL A 125 -2.41 17.05 19.23
C VAL A 125 -1.11 16.29 19.47
N ARG A 126 -1.05 15.05 18.97
CA ARG A 126 0.14 14.19 19.03
C ARG A 126 1.10 14.58 17.90
N ILE A 127 2.33 14.97 18.25
CA ILE A 127 3.34 15.42 17.28
C ILE A 127 4.32 14.28 16.99
N ARG A 128 4.11 13.61 15.86
CA ARG A 128 5.04 12.59 15.35
C ARG A 128 6.37 13.24 14.97
N ARG A 129 7.49 12.59 15.35
CA ARG A 129 8.85 13.13 15.16
C ARG A 129 9.72 12.19 14.31
N PRO A 130 10.72 12.71 13.58
CA PRO A 130 11.66 11.87 12.85
C PRO A 130 12.40 10.91 13.79
N VAL A 131 12.47 9.63 13.44
CA VAL A 131 13.11 8.62 14.29
C VAL A 131 14.56 8.98 14.65
N HIS A 132 15.33 9.52 13.70
CA HIS A 132 16.75 9.88 13.90
C HIS A 132 16.96 11.10 14.82
N LYS A 133 15.88 11.78 15.25
CA LYS A 133 15.91 12.91 16.18
C LYS A 133 15.37 12.57 17.57
N LEU A 134 14.96 11.32 17.81
CA LEU A 134 14.43 10.91 19.10
C LEU A 134 15.53 10.80 20.17
N ASP A 135 15.21 11.21 21.39
CA ASP A 135 16.09 11.01 22.52
C ASP A 135 15.97 9.59 23.11
N ARG A 136 16.92 9.25 24.00
CA ARG A 136 16.98 7.93 24.64
C ARG A 136 15.78 7.64 25.55
N ALA A 137 15.20 8.66 26.21
CA ALA A 137 14.08 8.48 27.11
C ALA A 137 12.83 8.10 26.32
N PHE A 138 12.57 8.79 25.21
CA PHE A 138 11.51 8.48 24.27
C PHE A 138 11.65 7.05 23.72
N ILE A 139 12.84 6.69 23.22
CA ILE A 139 13.10 5.35 22.67
C ILE A 139 12.87 4.27 23.74
N SER A 140 13.37 4.48 24.97
CA SER A 140 13.19 3.54 26.07
C SER A 140 11.71 3.36 26.44
N LYS A 141 10.94 4.44 26.50
CA LYS A 141 9.51 4.40 26.77
C LYS A 141 8.76 3.63 25.68
N TYR A 142 9.02 3.95 24.41
CA TYR A 142 8.40 3.24 23.29
C TYR A 142 8.78 1.75 23.30
N GLN A 143 10.03 1.41 23.59
CA GLN A 143 10.47 0.02 23.70
C GLN A 143 9.68 -0.74 24.77
N LYS A 144 9.44 -0.13 25.94
CA LYS A 144 8.65 -0.75 27.02
C LYS A 144 7.19 -0.99 26.61
N ALA A 145 6.55 -0.02 25.97
CA ALA A 145 5.17 -0.18 25.50
C ALA A 145 5.06 -1.25 24.40
N LEU A 146 6.01 -1.29 23.47
CA LEU A 146 6.06 -2.34 22.45
C LEU A 146 6.32 -3.73 23.06
N ALA A 147 7.21 -3.82 24.06
CA ALA A 147 7.40 -5.06 24.81
C ALA A 147 6.10 -5.52 25.47
N LYS A 148 5.36 -4.59 26.10
CA LYS A 148 4.04 -4.87 26.70
C LYS A 148 3.06 -5.38 25.65
N MET A 149 2.93 -4.67 24.53
CA MET A 149 2.05 -5.04 23.42
C MET A 149 2.36 -6.44 22.86
N LYS A 150 3.65 -6.79 22.72
CA LYS A 150 4.10 -8.13 22.30
C LYS A 150 3.85 -9.21 23.35
N SER A 151 3.85 -8.85 24.64
CA SER A 151 3.63 -9.80 25.74
C SER A 151 2.17 -10.15 26.02
N LEU A 152 1.22 -9.43 25.41
CA LEU A 152 -0.21 -9.71 25.60
C LEU A 152 -0.57 -11.11 25.07
N PRO A 153 -1.58 -11.78 25.64
CA PRO A 153 -2.14 -13.00 25.06
C PRO A 153 -2.57 -12.83 23.60
N LEU A 154 -2.44 -13.86 22.76
CA LEU A 154 -2.81 -13.78 21.34
C LEU A 154 -4.31 -13.53 21.10
N ASN A 155 -5.17 -13.78 22.09
CA ASN A 155 -6.60 -13.44 22.01
C ASN A 155 -6.90 -11.98 22.37
N ASP A 156 -5.97 -11.25 22.97
CA ASP A 156 -6.13 -9.82 23.21
C ASP A 156 -6.02 -9.08 21.86
N PRO A 157 -7.03 -8.29 21.46
CA PRO A 157 -7.01 -7.58 20.17
C PRO A 157 -5.82 -6.61 20.05
N ARG A 158 -5.30 -6.11 21.18
CA ARG A 158 -4.16 -5.19 21.21
C ARG A 158 -2.82 -5.89 21.08
N ASN A 159 -2.78 -7.23 21.10
CA ASN A 159 -1.54 -7.97 20.91
C ASN A 159 -0.88 -7.57 19.58
N PHE A 160 0.44 -7.43 19.60
CA PHE A 160 1.21 -6.96 18.44
C PHE A 160 0.98 -7.80 17.17
N MET A 161 0.91 -9.13 17.30
CA MET A 161 0.63 -10.02 16.15
C MET A 161 -0.82 -9.91 15.67
N ARG A 162 -1.77 -9.65 16.57
CA ARG A 162 -3.18 -9.40 16.18
C ARG A 162 -3.31 -8.12 15.38
N GLN A 163 -2.63 -7.06 15.81
CA GLN A 163 -2.54 -5.80 15.07
C GLN A 163 -1.81 -5.97 13.72
N ALA A 164 -0.73 -6.76 13.67
CA ALA A 164 -0.06 -7.09 12.41
C ALA A 164 -0.97 -7.86 11.43
N ASN A 165 -1.82 -8.76 11.94
CA ASN A 165 -2.74 -9.54 11.11
C ASN A 165 -3.84 -8.69 10.46
N ILE A 166 -4.16 -7.50 10.99
CA ILE A 166 -5.07 -6.56 10.31
C ILE A 166 -4.51 -6.21 8.92
N HIS A 167 -3.22 -5.91 8.83
CA HIS A 167 -2.58 -5.66 7.54
C HIS A 167 -2.67 -6.88 6.63
N CYS A 168 -2.41 -8.09 7.15
CA CYS A 168 -2.57 -9.28 6.34
C CYS A 168 -4.00 -9.40 5.74
N ILE A 169 -5.02 -9.34 6.59
CA ILE A 169 -6.43 -9.53 6.22
C ILE A 169 -6.85 -8.61 5.06
N PHE A 170 -6.58 -7.31 5.20
CA PHE A 170 -7.01 -6.29 4.24
C PHE A 170 -6.14 -6.22 2.97
N CYS A 171 -4.96 -6.86 2.97
CA CYS A 171 -4.00 -6.75 1.86
C CYS A 171 -3.87 -8.03 1.04
N THR A 172 -4.36 -9.17 1.56
CA THR A 172 -4.34 -10.45 0.85
C THR A 172 -5.71 -10.85 0.28
N GLY A 173 -6.77 -10.07 0.56
CA GLY A 173 -8.13 -10.41 0.14
C GLY A 173 -8.77 -11.51 1.00
N ALA A 174 -8.46 -11.53 2.30
CA ALA A 174 -9.05 -12.52 3.22
C ALA A 174 -10.53 -12.23 3.54
N TYR A 175 -10.94 -10.95 3.45
CA TYR A 175 -12.32 -10.53 3.54
C TYR A 175 -12.91 -10.28 2.16
N ASN A 176 -14.18 -10.64 1.98
CA ASN A 176 -14.98 -10.17 0.85
C ASN A 176 -15.48 -8.75 1.10
N GLN A 177 -15.98 -8.09 0.06
CA GLN A 177 -16.70 -6.83 0.18
C GLN A 177 -18.09 -7.07 0.80
N MET A 178 -18.62 -6.13 1.59
CA MET A 178 -19.91 -6.28 2.29
C MET A 178 -21.07 -6.66 1.37
N HIS A 179 -21.09 -6.10 0.15
CA HIS A 179 -22.18 -6.28 -0.82
C HIS A 179 -21.74 -7.07 -2.08
N SER A 180 -20.64 -7.84 -2.01
CA SER A 180 -20.15 -8.65 -3.12
C SER A 180 -19.30 -9.82 -2.63
N ASN A 181 -19.27 -10.93 -3.38
CA ASN A 181 -18.32 -12.02 -3.15
C ASN A 181 -16.90 -11.73 -3.65
N SER A 182 -16.66 -10.51 -4.16
CA SER A 182 -15.32 -10.07 -4.55
C SER A 182 -14.45 -9.83 -3.32
N PRO A 183 -13.18 -10.25 -3.31
CA PRO A 183 -12.24 -9.91 -2.25
C PRO A 183 -12.08 -8.40 -2.10
N LEU A 184 -11.83 -7.95 -0.87
CA LEU A 184 -11.44 -6.58 -0.56
C LEU A 184 -9.91 -6.49 -0.51
N ASN A 185 -9.33 -5.57 -1.28
CA ASN A 185 -7.90 -5.25 -1.19
C ASN A 185 -7.69 -3.74 -1.10
N VAL A 186 -7.01 -3.30 -0.05
CA VAL A 186 -6.75 -1.87 0.21
C VAL A 186 -5.54 -1.33 -0.55
N HIS A 187 -4.72 -2.21 -1.14
CA HIS A 187 -3.57 -1.84 -1.95
C HIS A 187 -3.95 -1.63 -3.43
N ARG A 188 -3.04 -0.96 -4.13
CA ARG A 188 -3.03 -0.65 -5.56
C ARG A 188 -4.28 0.10 -6.01
N SER A 189 -4.78 0.96 -5.12
CA SER A 189 -5.97 1.78 -5.31
C SER A 189 -5.98 2.99 -4.38
N TRP A 190 -6.95 3.88 -4.58
CA TRP A 190 -7.21 5.05 -3.73
C TRP A 190 -7.51 4.75 -2.24
N LEU A 191 -7.64 3.49 -1.83
CA LEU A 191 -7.81 3.10 -0.43
C LEU A 191 -6.49 2.93 0.34
N PHE A 192 -5.36 2.97 -0.37
CA PHE A 192 -4.02 2.77 0.20
C PHE A 192 -3.76 3.71 1.38
N PHE A 193 -3.82 5.02 1.16
CA PHE A 193 -3.55 6.00 2.21
C PHE A 193 -4.53 5.97 3.40
N PRO A 194 -5.87 6.02 3.21
CA PRO A 194 -6.80 6.08 4.34
C PRO A 194 -6.78 4.81 5.20
N PHE A 195 -6.60 3.63 4.61
CA PHE A 195 -6.47 2.38 5.38
C PHE A 195 -5.23 2.42 6.28
N HIS A 196 -4.06 2.77 5.73
CA HIS A 196 -2.83 2.81 6.51
C HIS A 196 -2.86 3.92 7.57
N ARG A 197 -3.49 5.07 7.28
CA ARG A 197 -3.75 6.13 8.28
C ARG A 197 -4.55 5.59 9.46
N MET A 198 -5.64 4.87 9.20
CA MET A 198 -6.44 4.22 10.26
C MET A 198 -5.58 3.23 11.06
N MET A 199 -4.82 2.38 10.38
CA MET A 199 -3.99 1.36 11.02
C MET A 199 -2.99 1.98 12.00
N ILE A 200 -2.24 3.01 11.57
CA ILE A 200 -1.25 3.66 12.44
C ILE A 200 -1.90 4.55 13.51
N TYR A 201 -3.08 5.11 13.26
CA TYR A 201 -3.85 5.85 14.27
C TYR A 201 -4.18 4.95 15.48
N PHE A 202 -4.75 3.77 15.25
CA PHE A 202 -5.08 2.86 16.34
C PHE A 202 -3.84 2.23 16.98
N HIS A 203 -2.82 1.88 16.18
CA HIS A 203 -1.55 1.37 16.72
C HIS A 203 -0.88 2.37 17.68
N GLU A 204 -0.82 3.65 17.31
CA GLU A 204 -0.29 4.74 18.14
C GLU A 204 -1.02 4.85 19.48
N ARG A 205 -2.36 4.81 19.46
CA ARG A 205 -3.19 4.92 20.67
C ARG A 205 -3.12 3.67 21.55
N ILE A 206 -3.00 2.48 20.97
CA ILE A 206 -2.79 1.23 21.72
C ILE A 206 -1.44 1.29 22.46
N LEU A 207 -0.36 1.70 21.79
CA LEU A 207 0.94 1.88 22.43
C LEU A 207 0.88 2.92 23.55
N ALA A 208 0.23 4.06 23.30
CA ALA A 208 0.03 5.09 24.30
C ALA A 208 -0.70 4.57 25.55
N SER A 209 -1.66 3.67 25.39
CA SER A 209 -2.42 3.10 26.51
C SER A 209 -1.58 2.25 27.49
N PHE A 210 -0.35 1.87 27.10
CA PHE A 210 0.59 1.16 27.97
C PHE A 210 1.60 2.10 28.65
N MET A 211 1.44 3.41 28.53
CA MET A 211 2.35 4.43 29.08
C MET A 211 1.63 5.31 30.09
N ASP A 212 2.31 5.69 31.18
CA ASP A 212 1.75 6.59 32.19
C ASP A 212 1.51 8.00 31.63
N ASP A 213 2.39 8.46 30.72
CA ASP A 213 2.31 9.73 29.99
C ASP A 213 1.89 9.51 28.53
N GLY A 214 0.96 8.57 28.33
CA GLY A 214 0.49 8.13 27.01
C GLY A 214 -0.07 9.26 26.15
N ASP A 215 -0.63 10.32 26.73
CA ASP A 215 -1.18 11.45 25.99
C ASP A 215 -0.12 12.26 25.22
N ASP A 216 1.13 12.24 25.68
CA ASP A 216 2.25 12.92 25.02
C ASP A 216 3.00 11.99 24.03
N PHE A 217 2.58 10.73 23.91
CA PHE A 217 3.18 9.80 22.94
C PHE A 217 2.67 10.05 21.51
N ALA A 218 3.59 10.03 20.55
CA ALA A 218 3.26 10.05 19.13
C ALA A 218 4.18 9.07 18.39
N LEU A 219 3.64 8.24 17.53
CA LEU A 219 4.39 7.28 16.73
C LEU A 219 5.44 8.05 15.89
N PRO A 220 6.72 7.67 15.92
CA PRO A 220 7.71 8.37 15.11
C PRO A 220 7.65 7.92 13.66
N TYR A 221 8.20 8.74 12.75
CA TYR A 221 8.27 8.42 11.33
C TYR A 221 9.71 8.26 10.83
N TRP A 222 9.92 7.27 9.96
CA TRP A 222 11.21 7.08 9.28
C TRP A 222 11.33 8.09 8.15
N ASN A 223 12.10 9.16 8.38
CA ASN A 223 12.22 10.32 7.50
C ASN A 223 13.16 10.08 6.30
N TRP A 224 12.91 9.03 5.53
CA TRP A 224 13.76 8.62 4.40
C TRP A 224 13.69 9.56 3.18
N ASP A 225 12.80 10.57 3.18
CA ASP A 225 12.77 11.67 2.21
C ASP A 225 13.74 12.82 2.56
N ASN A 226 14.46 12.71 3.67
CA ASN A 226 15.47 13.67 4.11
C ASN A 226 16.84 12.98 4.31
N PRO A 227 17.96 13.58 3.87
CA PRO A 227 19.28 12.95 3.96
C PRO A 227 19.64 12.41 5.34
N GLU A 228 19.34 13.14 6.42
CA GLU A 228 19.67 12.72 7.79
C GLU A 228 18.83 11.53 8.29
N GLY A 229 17.71 11.25 7.63
CA GLY A 229 16.79 10.16 7.95
C GLY A 229 16.80 8.99 6.98
N MET A 230 17.68 8.99 5.96
CA MET A 230 17.72 7.94 4.93
C MET A 230 18.32 6.61 5.41
N LEU A 231 19.05 6.59 6.53
CA LEU A 231 19.53 5.34 7.09
C LEU A 231 18.40 4.56 7.74
N LEU A 232 18.47 3.22 7.72
CA LEU A 232 17.63 2.40 8.60
C LEU A 232 17.86 2.85 10.06
N PRO A 233 16.84 3.30 10.81
CA PRO A 233 17.11 3.94 12.09
C PRO A 233 17.67 2.97 13.14
N LYS A 234 18.77 3.36 13.81
CA LYS A 234 19.52 2.53 14.78
C LYS A 234 18.67 1.92 15.90
N MET A 235 17.57 2.56 16.31
CA MET A 235 16.68 2.02 17.34
C MET A 235 16.08 0.65 16.97
N TYR A 236 15.89 0.39 15.67
CA TYR A 236 15.36 -0.88 15.17
C TYR A 236 16.35 -2.03 15.27
N MET A 237 17.62 -1.77 15.59
CA MET A 237 18.64 -2.81 15.74
C MET A 237 18.64 -3.48 17.12
N ASN A 238 17.73 -3.09 18.04
CA ASN A 238 17.83 -3.48 19.44
C ASN A 238 16.47 -3.78 20.10
N GLY A 239 16.49 -4.67 21.09
CA GLY A 239 15.39 -4.90 22.02
C GLY A 239 14.08 -5.27 21.32
N SER A 240 12.98 -4.70 21.78
CA SER A 240 11.63 -5.00 21.27
C SER A 240 11.40 -4.53 19.83
N PHE A 241 12.28 -3.69 19.28
CA PHE A 241 12.22 -3.22 17.90
C PHE A 241 12.96 -4.13 16.91
N PHE A 242 13.82 -5.02 17.41
CA PHE A 242 14.60 -5.92 16.58
C PHE A 242 13.70 -6.95 15.88
N ASP A 243 14.03 -7.24 14.62
CA ASP A 243 13.41 -8.25 13.78
C ASP A 243 14.54 -9.01 13.05
N THR A 244 14.51 -10.34 13.12
CA THR A 244 15.49 -11.24 12.49
C THR A 244 15.29 -11.37 10.99
N GLU A 245 14.10 -11.02 10.50
CA GLU A 245 13.68 -11.22 9.11
C GLU A 245 13.99 -10.01 8.22
N ARG A 246 15.01 -9.21 8.58
CA ARG A 246 15.50 -8.10 7.76
C ARG A 246 16.70 -8.52 6.93
N ASP A 247 16.85 -7.91 5.75
CA ASP A 247 18.02 -8.11 4.90
C ASP A 247 19.28 -7.58 5.61
N GLN A 248 20.25 -8.47 5.85
CA GLN A 248 21.42 -8.16 6.65
C GLN A 248 22.40 -7.24 5.91
N SER A 249 22.29 -7.05 4.59
CA SER A 249 23.03 -6.01 3.86
C SER A 249 22.42 -4.61 4.04
N HIS A 250 21.17 -4.53 4.47
CA HIS A 250 20.38 -3.28 4.52
C HIS A 250 20.12 -2.78 5.94
N VAL A 251 20.76 -3.39 6.94
CA VAL A 251 20.67 -2.91 8.32
C VAL A 251 21.58 -1.72 8.56
N TYR A 252 21.34 -0.99 9.66
CA TYR A 252 22.19 0.16 10.02
C TYR A 252 23.68 -0.22 10.03
N PRO A 253 24.58 0.57 9.41
CA PRO A 253 24.38 1.94 8.90
C PRO A 253 24.10 2.08 7.39
N SER A 254 23.30 1.22 6.76
CA SER A 254 22.99 1.34 5.32
C SER A 254 22.01 2.49 5.01
N VAL A 255 22.33 3.27 3.97
CA VAL A 255 21.42 4.26 3.34
C VAL A 255 20.36 3.50 2.55
N ALA A 256 19.09 3.81 2.79
CA ALA A 256 18.00 3.12 2.10
C ALA A 256 17.96 3.48 0.61
N ASP A 257 17.80 2.46 -0.23
CA ASP A 257 17.46 2.66 -1.63
C ASP A 257 15.93 2.72 -1.77
N ILE A 258 15.41 3.95 -1.88
CA ILE A 258 13.96 4.17 -1.94
C ILE A 258 13.36 3.87 -3.32
N ASN A 259 14.19 3.43 -4.28
CA ASN A 259 13.78 2.92 -5.59
C ASN A 259 14.38 1.52 -5.84
N PHE A 260 14.62 0.76 -4.77
CA PHE A 260 15.20 -0.57 -4.83
C PHE A 260 14.37 -1.53 -5.69
N GLY A 261 14.98 -2.01 -6.77
CA GLY A 261 14.37 -2.93 -7.73
C GLY A 261 14.59 -4.42 -7.42
N GLY A 262 15.15 -4.75 -6.25
CA GLY A 262 15.56 -6.12 -5.88
C GLY A 262 17.03 -6.44 -6.20
N VAL A 263 17.78 -5.46 -6.71
CA VAL A 263 19.21 -5.57 -7.04
C VAL A 263 19.91 -4.33 -6.51
N GLU A 264 21.08 -4.51 -5.90
CA GLU A 264 21.90 -3.42 -5.39
C GLU A 264 22.27 -2.42 -6.49
N SER A 265 22.11 -1.13 -6.19
CA SER A 265 22.48 -0.05 -7.11
C SER A 265 24.00 0.06 -7.30
N GLY A 266 24.79 -0.43 -6.33
CA GLY A 266 26.25 -0.29 -6.29
C GLY A 266 26.72 1.16 -6.10
N LEU A 267 25.81 2.08 -5.76
CA LEU A 267 26.10 3.49 -5.57
C LEU A 267 26.84 3.74 -4.24
N SER A 268 27.60 4.83 -4.19
CA SER A 268 28.09 5.35 -2.91
C SER A 268 26.92 5.93 -2.10
N ASP A 269 27.05 6.01 -0.77
CA ASP A 269 26.03 6.62 0.10
C ASP A 269 25.63 8.02 -0.38
N LYS A 270 26.60 8.82 -0.82
CA LYS A 270 26.36 10.17 -1.33
C LYS A 270 25.51 10.15 -2.61
N ASP A 271 25.83 9.27 -3.55
CA ASP A 271 25.12 9.18 -4.82
C ASP A 271 23.72 8.56 -4.64
N GLN A 272 23.57 7.63 -3.69
CA GLN A 272 22.28 7.08 -3.31
C GLN A 272 21.38 8.16 -2.68
N ILE A 273 21.90 8.98 -1.77
CA ILE A 273 21.17 10.12 -1.20
C ILE A 273 20.70 11.09 -2.30
N GLU A 274 21.57 11.46 -3.22
CA GLU A 274 21.22 12.36 -4.33
C GLU A 274 20.15 11.76 -5.25
N THR A 275 20.26 10.46 -5.54
CA THR A 275 19.29 9.71 -6.34
C THR A 275 17.93 9.67 -5.64
N ASN A 276 17.90 9.39 -4.34
CA ASN A 276 16.70 9.38 -3.51
C ASN A 276 15.97 10.75 -3.55
N LEU A 277 16.70 11.86 -3.41
CA LEU A 277 16.10 13.20 -3.44
C LEU A 277 15.47 13.52 -4.80
N ARG A 278 16.17 13.20 -5.90
CA ARG A 278 15.65 13.40 -7.27
C ARG A 278 14.43 12.52 -7.52
N PHE A 279 14.46 11.28 -7.02
CA PHE A 279 13.33 10.37 -7.11
C PHE A 279 12.11 10.90 -6.37
N MET A 280 12.28 11.43 -5.15
CA MET A 280 11.18 12.02 -4.40
C MET A 280 10.56 13.23 -5.07
N TYR A 281 11.35 14.06 -5.75
CA TYR A 281 10.78 15.13 -6.57
C TYR A 281 9.84 14.58 -7.66
N HIS A 282 10.21 13.45 -8.29
CA HIS A 282 9.31 12.81 -9.24
C HIS A 282 8.04 12.28 -8.55
N GLN A 283 8.19 11.53 -7.46
CA GLN A 283 7.06 10.87 -6.79
C GLN A 283 6.07 11.83 -6.14
N MET A 284 6.53 13.00 -5.68
CA MET A 284 5.69 13.99 -4.99
C MET A 284 5.23 15.14 -5.87
N ILE A 285 5.95 15.49 -6.95
CA ILE A 285 5.71 16.70 -7.75
C ILE A 285 5.42 16.35 -9.21
N SER A 286 6.42 15.86 -9.94
CA SER A 286 6.29 15.77 -11.41
C SER A 286 5.41 14.62 -11.88
N GLY A 287 5.37 13.52 -11.13
CA GLY A 287 4.52 12.35 -11.37
C GLY A 287 3.17 12.39 -10.66
N ALA A 288 3.01 13.19 -9.60
CA ALA A 288 1.82 13.20 -8.73
C ALA A 288 0.84 14.37 -9.03
N LYS A 289 0.65 14.70 -10.30
CA LYS A 289 -0.12 15.90 -10.73
C LYS A 289 -1.64 15.75 -10.69
N ARG A 290 -2.14 14.54 -10.41
CA ARG A 290 -3.57 14.23 -10.36
C ARG A 290 -3.82 13.28 -9.20
N THR A 291 -5.04 13.33 -8.67
CA THR A 291 -5.50 12.46 -7.59
C THR A 291 -5.23 10.99 -7.89
N GLU A 292 -5.55 10.50 -9.09
CA GLU A 292 -5.36 9.09 -9.46
C GLU A 292 -3.88 8.70 -9.62
N LEU A 293 -3.01 9.67 -9.92
CA LEU A 293 -1.57 9.43 -10.03
C LEU A 293 -0.94 9.32 -8.64
N PHE A 294 -1.42 10.09 -7.65
CA PHE A 294 -0.87 10.05 -6.29
C PHE A 294 -1.54 9.00 -5.40
N MET A 295 -2.87 8.98 -5.38
CA MET A 295 -3.69 8.11 -4.53
C MET A 295 -3.82 6.70 -5.09
N GLY A 296 -3.71 6.54 -6.41
CA GLY A 296 -3.98 5.29 -7.12
C GLY A 296 -5.35 5.26 -7.80
N CYS A 297 -5.63 4.17 -8.50
CA CYS A 297 -6.84 4.01 -9.29
C CYS A 297 -8.12 4.01 -8.44
N VAL A 298 -9.22 4.36 -9.10
CA VAL A 298 -10.57 4.34 -8.54
C VAL A 298 -11.01 2.89 -8.31
N TYR A 299 -11.18 2.50 -7.05
CA TYR A 299 -11.68 1.19 -6.65
C TYR A 299 -13.15 1.29 -6.23
N ARG A 300 -14.01 0.51 -6.89
CA ARG A 300 -15.46 0.48 -6.68
C ARG A 300 -15.92 -0.89 -6.20
N SER A 301 -17.10 -0.94 -5.59
CA SER A 301 -17.73 -2.20 -5.16
C SER A 301 -18.09 -3.10 -6.35
N GLY A 302 -17.96 -4.41 -6.16
CA GLY A 302 -18.33 -5.47 -7.10
C GLY A 302 -17.18 -5.94 -8.00
N GLU A 303 -17.44 -7.02 -8.75
CA GLU A 303 -16.44 -7.73 -9.58
C GLU A 303 -15.78 -6.80 -10.61
N ASN A 304 -16.59 -5.97 -11.28
CA ASN A 304 -16.13 -5.00 -12.27
C ASN A 304 -15.61 -3.68 -11.66
N GLY A 305 -15.62 -3.58 -10.33
CA GLY A 305 -15.17 -2.38 -9.61
C GLY A 305 -13.71 -2.45 -9.18
N SER A 306 -13.09 -3.63 -9.20
CA SER A 306 -11.68 -3.83 -8.85
C SER A 306 -10.74 -3.06 -9.78
N CYS A 307 -9.63 -2.59 -9.22
CA CYS A 307 -8.61 -1.88 -9.98
C CYS A 307 -7.21 -2.29 -9.49
N ASN A 308 -6.21 -2.11 -10.35
CA ASN A 308 -4.83 -2.49 -10.08
C ASN A 308 -3.89 -1.40 -10.63
N GLY A 309 -3.79 -0.29 -9.91
CA GLY A 309 -3.09 0.91 -10.33
C GLY A 309 -2.61 1.67 -9.10
N PRO A 310 -1.45 1.31 -8.53
CA PRO A 310 -0.90 2.00 -7.39
C PRO A 310 -0.59 3.46 -7.74
N GLY A 311 -0.76 4.35 -6.78
CA GLY A 311 -0.26 5.72 -6.89
C GLY A 311 1.26 5.79 -6.85
N THR A 312 1.82 6.97 -7.13
CA THR A 312 3.27 7.23 -7.17
C THR A 312 3.96 6.68 -5.93
N ILE A 313 3.51 7.11 -4.75
CA ILE A 313 4.13 6.73 -3.48
C ILE A 313 3.98 5.24 -3.17
N GLU A 314 2.81 4.65 -3.44
CA GLU A 314 2.58 3.22 -3.22
C GLU A 314 3.49 2.38 -4.11
N LEU A 315 3.60 2.75 -5.39
CA LEU A 315 4.45 2.06 -6.37
C LEU A 315 5.90 2.07 -5.92
N ALA A 316 6.44 3.26 -5.65
CA ALA A 316 7.72 3.49 -5.01
C ALA A 316 7.76 4.94 -4.50
N PRO A 317 8.16 5.19 -3.25
CA PRO A 317 9.15 4.40 -2.52
C PRO A 317 8.58 3.34 -1.56
N HIS A 318 7.27 3.25 -1.38
CA HIS A 318 6.65 2.30 -0.45
C HIS A 318 7.06 0.84 -0.75
N ASN A 319 6.72 0.30 -1.93
CA ASN A 319 7.06 -1.10 -2.25
C ASN A 319 8.58 -1.34 -2.31
N ALA A 320 9.34 -0.34 -2.74
CA ALA A 320 10.80 -0.41 -2.80
C ALA A 320 11.39 -0.62 -1.40
N LEU A 321 10.97 0.17 -0.41
CA LEU A 321 11.43 0.03 0.97
C LEU A 321 10.94 -1.24 1.64
N HIS A 322 9.72 -1.70 1.33
CA HIS A 322 9.27 -3.03 1.75
C HIS A 322 10.22 -4.12 1.25
N THR A 323 10.55 -4.11 -0.04
CA THR A 323 11.50 -5.06 -0.65
C THR A 323 12.91 -4.92 -0.06
N TRP A 324 13.38 -3.69 0.12
CA TRP A 324 14.73 -3.37 0.62
C TRP A 324 14.91 -3.87 2.06
N VAL A 325 13.94 -3.64 2.95
CA VAL A 325 14.06 -4.10 4.35
C VAL A 325 13.88 -5.62 4.47
N GLY A 326 12.97 -6.22 3.69
CA GLY A 326 12.67 -7.66 3.78
C GLY A 326 13.84 -8.56 3.37
N SER A 327 14.12 -9.60 4.17
CA SER A 327 15.27 -10.49 3.99
C SER A 327 15.24 -11.23 2.65
N ASN A 328 16.29 -11.09 1.84
CA ASN A 328 16.46 -11.86 0.60
C ASN A 328 16.63 -13.37 0.82
N LEU A 329 16.84 -13.83 2.06
CA LEU A 329 16.94 -15.25 2.42
C LEU A 329 15.57 -15.92 2.55
N ASN A 330 14.50 -15.13 2.67
CA ASN A 330 13.15 -15.62 2.84
C ASN A 330 12.40 -15.69 1.50
N PRO A 331 11.56 -16.72 1.26
CA PRO A 331 10.92 -16.94 -0.04
C PRO A 331 10.07 -15.77 -0.55
N GLN A 332 9.36 -15.04 0.32
CA GLN A 332 8.60 -13.84 -0.03
C GLN A 332 9.24 -12.57 0.53
N ARG A 333 10.51 -12.64 0.95
CA ARG A 333 11.19 -11.56 1.66
C ARG A 333 10.48 -11.13 2.95
N GLU A 334 9.90 -12.09 3.67
CA GLU A 334 9.37 -11.89 5.01
C GLU A 334 10.41 -11.18 5.89
N ASN A 335 10.04 -10.29 6.83
CA ASN A 335 8.69 -9.79 7.06
C ASN A 335 8.32 -8.67 6.09
N MET A 336 9.08 -7.58 6.09
CA MET A 336 8.76 -6.33 5.37
C MET A 336 8.49 -6.50 3.87
N GLY A 337 9.07 -7.48 3.19
CA GLY A 337 8.93 -7.65 1.73
C GLY A 337 7.60 -8.23 1.26
N THR A 338 6.70 -8.65 2.16
CA THR A 338 5.42 -9.24 1.77
C THR A 338 4.25 -8.77 2.64
N PHE A 339 3.10 -8.56 2.00
CA PHE A 339 1.94 -7.96 2.67
C PHE A 339 1.46 -8.74 3.89
N TYR A 340 1.47 -10.07 3.84
CA TYR A 340 0.92 -10.87 4.95
C TYR A 340 1.78 -10.82 6.23
N ALA A 341 3.05 -10.41 6.10
CA ALA A 341 4.02 -10.44 7.17
C ALA A 341 4.61 -9.06 7.52
N ALA A 342 4.50 -8.05 6.63
CA ALA A 342 5.21 -6.78 6.78
C ALA A 342 5.01 -6.11 8.13
N ALA A 343 3.77 -6.04 8.63
CA ALA A 343 3.43 -5.41 9.89
C ALA A 343 3.91 -6.17 11.16
N ARG A 344 4.55 -7.33 11.00
CA ARG A 344 5.23 -8.07 12.07
C ARG A 344 6.58 -7.45 12.41
N ASP A 345 7.15 -6.65 11.51
CA ASP A 345 8.33 -5.85 11.78
C ASP A 345 7.94 -4.49 12.39
N PRO A 346 8.44 -4.10 13.58
CA PRO A 346 8.17 -2.78 14.15
C PRO A 346 8.54 -1.58 13.25
N VAL A 347 9.49 -1.71 12.31
CA VAL A 347 9.86 -0.62 11.40
C VAL A 347 8.74 -0.28 10.40
N PHE A 348 7.83 -1.23 10.13
CA PHE A 348 6.64 -1.04 9.31
C PHE A 348 5.89 0.23 9.71
N TYR A 349 5.64 0.39 11.01
CA TYR A 349 4.81 1.47 11.53
C TYR A 349 5.47 2.85 11.37
N ALA A 350 6.80 2.93 11.49
CA ALA A 350 7.52 4.19 11.22
C ALA A 350 7.67 4.48 9.72
N HIS A 351 7.81 3.45 8.88
CA HIS A 351 7.75 3.61 7.43
C HIS A 351 6.39 4.17 7.01
N HIS A 352 5.30 3.52 7.41
CA HIS A 352 3.92 3.94 7.12
C HIS A 352 3.54 5.26 7.77
N SER A 353 4.13 5.62 8.92
CA SER A 353 3.97 6.96 9.48
C SER A 353 4.61 8.05 8.60
N ASN A 354 5.65 7.75 7.83
CA ASN A 354 6.18 8.71 6.86
C ASN A 354 5.32 8.76 5.59
N ILE A 355 4.78 7.62 5.15
CA ILE A 355 3.82 7.57 4.04
C ILE A 355 2.58 8.43 4.35
N ASP A 356 2.04 8.31 5.57
CA ASP A 356 0.93 9.13 6.05
C ASP A 356 1.27 10.64 6.09
N ARG A 357 2.49 10.98 6.55
CA ARG A 357 3.00 12.36 6.49
C ARG A 357 3.05 12.88 5.05
N LEU A 358 3.53 12.07 4.11
CA LEU A 358 3.66 12.47 2.71
C LEU A 358 2.30 12.73 2.05
N TRP A 359 1.24 12.04 2.47
CA TRP A 359 -0.10 12.39 2.03
C TRP A 359 -0.44 13.84 2.39
N GLU A 360 -0.20 14.26 3.65
CA GLU A 360 -0.46 15.64 4.05
C GLU A 360 0.43 16.65 3.32
N VAL A 361 1.73 16.34 3.15
CA VAL A 361 2.64 17.19 2.37
C VAL A 361 2.14 17.37 0.93
N TRP A 362 1.67 16.31 0.28
CA TRP A 362 1.10 16.41 -1.07
C TRP A 362 -0.19 17.25 -1.11
N ARG A 363 -1.04 17.13 -0.09
CA ARG A 363 -2.26 17.96 0.03
C ARG A 363 -1.91 19.44 0.17
N GLU A 364 -0.96 19.78 1.04
CA GLU A 364 -0.47 21.15 1.21
C GLU A 364 0.14 21.71 -0.08
N LEU A 365 1.01 20.94 -0.76
CA LEU A 365 1.64 21.33 -2.02
C LEU A 365 0.63 21.62 -3.14
N ASN A 366 -0.54 21.00 -3.08
CA ASN A 366 -1.63 21.19 -4.05
C ASN A 366 -2.76 22.07 -3.51
N GLU A 367 -2.57 22.74 -2.37
CA GLU A 367 -3.57 23.60 -1.73
C GLU A 367 -4.93 22.89 -1.54
N HIS A 368 -4.89 21.59 -1.24
CA HIS A 368 -6.07 20.71 -1.09
C HIS A 368 -6.98 20.60 -2.33
N LYS A 369 -6.58 21.12 -3.50
CA LYS A 369 -7.39 21.12 -4.73
C LYS A 369 -7.62 19.74 -5.34
N LEU A 370 -6.84 18.75 -4.93
CA LEU A 370 -6.87 17.38 -5.44
C LEU A 370 -7.43 16.36 -4.43
N ASP A 371 -8.02 16.84 -3.33
CA ASP A 371 -8.70 15.98 -2.36
C ASP A 371 -9.88 15.24 -3.01
N ILE A 372 -10.13 14.00 -2.55
CA ILE A 372 -11.21 13.17 -3.07
C ILE A 372 -12.54 13.60 -2.43
N HIS A 373 -13.53 13.90 -3.27
CA HIS A 373 -14.89 14.26 -2.84
C HIS A 373 -15.97 13.26 -3.30
N TYR A 374 -15.55 12.10 -3.80
CA TYR A 374 -16.47 11.06 -4.25
C TYR A 374 -17.08 10.32 -3.04
N PRO A 375 -18.42 10.26 -2.89
CA PRO A 375 -19.06 9.54 -1.78
C PRO A 375 -18.63 8.07 -1.71
N GLU A 376 -18.35 7.44 -2.85
CA GLU A 376 -17.90 6.04 -2.89
C GLU A 376 -16.59 5.84 -2.12
N TRP A 377 -15.73 6.86 -2.10
CA TRP A 377 -14.49 6.85 -1.33
C TRP A 377 -14.70 7.37 0.09
N LEU A 378 -15.45 8.47 0.25
CA LEU A 378 -15.69 9.11 1.56
C LEU A 378 -16.47 8.22 2.53
N ASP A 379 -17.44 7.46 2.01
CA ASP A 379 -18.31 6.59 2.81
C ASP A 379 -17.75 5.15 2.93
N SER A 380 -16.62 4.87 2.26
CA SER A 380 -15.89 3.62 2.44
C SER A 380 -15.31 3.56 3.85
N HIS A 381 -15.38 2.39 4.49
CA HIS A 381 -14.95 2.24 5.87
C HIS A 381 -14.22 0.91 6.11
N PHE A 382 -13.42 0.93 7.17
CA PHE A 382 -12.60 -0.18 7.61
C PHE A 382 -12.90 -0.50 9.07
N PHE A 383 -12.35 -1.61 9.55
CA PHE A 383 -12.51 -2.03 10.94
C PHE A 383 -11.14 -2.25 11.57
N SER A 384 -11.03 -1.86 12.84
CA SER A 384 -9.86 -2.09 13.68
C SER A 384 -10.32 -2.45 15.08
N THR A 385 -9.60 -3.37 15.72
CA THR A 385 -9.88 -3.82 17.08
C THR A 385 -8.98 -3.08 18.07
N THR A 386 -9.57 -2.44 19.08
CA THR A 386 -8.84 -1.50 19.96
C THR A 386 -9.02 -1.74 21.45
N ARG A 387 -10.05 -2.49 21.87
CA ARG A 387 -10.38 -2.77 23.27
C ARG A 387 -10.91 -4.19 23.41
N SER A 388 -10.62 -4.82 24.55
CA SER A 388 -11.28 -6.01 25.08
C SER A 388 -12.44 -5.61 25.97
#